data_AF-A0A9D7RGI1-F1
#
_entry.id   AF-A0A9D7RGI1-F1
#
_cell.length_a   1.000
_cell.length_b   1.000
_cell.length_c   1.000
_cell.angle_alpha   90.00
_cell.angle_beta   90.00
_cell.angle_gamma   90.00
#
_symmetry.space_group_name_H-M   'P 1'
#
loop_
_entity.id
_entity.type
_entity.pdbx_description
1 polymer ?
#
loop_
_entity_poly.entity_id
_entity_poly.type
_entity_poly.pdbx_seq_one_letter_code
_entity_poly.pdbx_strand_id
1 'polypeptide(L)'
;MPRSTSTPVWPLLLLVVFLDLFSSTVSAEVVINDHPISHRELQELSMQWNQSIPDGRYWYDATTGAWGYQGQGTAGFVAPGLTLGGPLSADASNGHTGVFINGRQLADSDVIALMQMGIPVQQGRWWVDAFGNAGAEGGPPLFNLRVMAQQALRTRGGGDSIYNTWGSGDNKSSTWIGSDGSLSQSTTINGKTYDYYIGD
;
A
#
# COMPACT_ATOMS: atom_id res chain seq x y z
N MET A 1 50.99 65.78 -1.80
CA MET A 1 49.59 65.70 -2.29
C MET A 1 48.87 64.58 -1.50
N PRO A 2 47.55 64.66 -1.26
CA PRO A 2 47.02 64.98 0.08
C PRO A 2 46.21 63.87 0.82
N ARG A 3 46.09 64.06 2.15
CA ARG A 3 44.97 63.83 3.12
C ARG A 3 44.05 62.60 3.06
N SER A 4 43.85 61.96 4.24
CA SER A 4 42.58 61.92 5.03
C SER A 4 42.62 60.75 6.03
N THR A 5 42.85 60.94 7.33
CA THR A 5 41.86 61.03 8.43
C THR A 5 40.61 60.13 8.33
N SER A 6 40.46 59.17 9.26
CA SER A 6 39.26 59.00 10.10
C SER A 6 39.45 57.95 11.22
N THR A 7 38.98 58.31 12.41
CA THR A 7 39.00 57.65 13.73
C THR A 7 38.03 56.44 13.86
N PRO A 8 38.05 55.69 15.00
CA PRO A 8 37.52 54.33 15.13
C PRO A 8 36.07 54.28 15.64
N VAL A 9 35.38 53.17 15.42
CA VAL A 9 34.13 52.85 16.12
C VAL A 9 33.96 51.33 16.20
N TRP A 10 34.06 50.81 17.42
CA TRP A 10 33.48 49.52 17.80
C TRP A 10 32.01 49.76 18.14
N PRO A 11 31.06 49.01 17.57
CA PRO A 11 29.75 48.86 18.17
C PRO A 11 29.57 47.47 18.77
N LEU A 12 29.21 47.52 20.06
CA LEU A 12 28.26 46.71 20.81
C LEU A 12 27.87 45.31 20.32
N LEU A 13 27.88 44.39 21.30
CA LEU A 13 26.99 43.25 21.47
C LEU A 13 25.65 43.38 20.71
N LEU A 14 25.38 42.42 19.83
CA LEU A 14 24.03 41.91 19.63
C LEU A 14 24.01 40.46 20.08
N LEU A 15 23.41 40.27 21.25
CA LEU A 15 22.87 39.01 21.73
C LEU A 15 21.72 38.61 20.77
N VAL A 16 21.98 37.73 19.81
CA VAL A 16 20.91 37.02 19.11
C VAL A 16 20.78 35.66 19.79
N VAL A 17 19.81 35.58 20.70
CA VAL A 17 19.34 34.32 21.25
C VAL A 17 18.58 33.58 20.15
N PHE A 18 18.96 32.31 20.01
CA PHE A 18 18.37 31.20 19.27
C PHE A 18 16.94 31.36 18.75
N LEU A 19 16.78 31.03 17.47
CA LEU A 19 15.63 30.25 17.01
C LEU A 19 16.16 29.06 16.18
N ASP A 20 16.64 28.02 16.88
CA ASP A 20 16.66 26.68 16.29
C ASP A 20 15.21 26.20 16.24
N LEU A 21 14.49 26.47 15.14
CA LEU A 21 13.21 25.83 14.87
C LEU A 21 12.79 26.01 13.41
N PHE A 22 13.61 25.49 12.51
CA PHE A 22 13.03 24.56 11.55
C PHE A 22 13.70 23.22 11.79
N SER A 23 13.16 22.50 12.77
CA SER A 23 12.98 21.07 12.50
C SER A 23 12.19 21.06 11.20
N SER A 24 12.87 20.82 10.08
CA SER A 24 12.17 20.27 8.93
C SER A 24 11.66 18.94 9.46
N THR A 25 10.47 18.95 10.06
CA THR A 25 9.60 17.79 10.06
C THR A 25 9.54 17.44 8.59
N VAL A 26 10.36 16.47 8.20
CA VAL A 26 10.09 15.65 7.04
C VAL A 26 8.71 15.13 7.36
N SER A 27 7.68 15.86 6.88
CA SER A 27 6.33 15.35 6.93
C SER A 27 6.44 14.05 6.19
N ALA A 28 6.28 12.99 6.95
CA ALA A 28 6.56 11.69 6.43
C ALA A 28 5.46 11.45 5.38
N GLU A 29 5.93 11.30 4.14
CA GLU A 29 5.14 11.58 2.95
C GLU A 29 4.46 10.29 2.52
N VAL A 30 3.13 10.27 2.56
CA VAL A 30 2.35 9.18 1.96
C VAL A 30 2.29 9.42 0.46
N VAL A 31 2.72 8.44 -0.31
CA VAL A 31 2.63 8.42 -1.77
C VAL A 31 1.82 7.20 -2.18
N ILE A 32 0.80 7.39 -3.01
CA ILE A 32 -0.01 6.30 -3.55
C ILE A 32 0.03 6.37 -5.07
N ASN A 33 0.39 5.26 -5.73
CA ASN A 33 0.51 5.19 -7.19
C ASN A 33 1.36 6.35 -7.75
N ASP A 34 2.56 6.53 -7.17
CA ASP A 34 3.52 7.58 -7.50
C ASP A 34 3.04 9.03 -7.31
N HIS A 35 1.88 9.23 -6.70
CA HIS A 35 1.31 10.54 -6.43
C HIS A 35 1.36 10.85 -4.92
N PRO A 36 2.03 11.93 -4.49
CA PRO A 36 1.99 12.40 -3.12
C PRO A 36 0.56 12.71 -2.68
N ILE A 37 0.19 12.27 -1.49
CA ILE A 37 -1.12 12.57 -0.90
C ILE A 37 -0.96 13.80 -0.01
N SER A 38 -1.81 14.80 -0.20
CA SER A 38 -1.77 16.01 0.62
C SER A 38 -2.18 15.72 2.06
N HIS A 39 -1.70 16.55 3.00
CA HIS A 39 -2.07 16.43 4.41
C HIS A 39 -3.59 16.50 4.63
N ARG A 40 -4.28 17.28 3.81
CA ARG A 40 -5.73 17.41 3.85
C ARG A 40 -6.41 16.11 3.44
N GLU A 41 -6.00 15.53 2.32
CA GLU A 41 -6.52 14.23 1.86
C GLU A 41 -6.22 13.14 2.88
N LEU A 42 -5.01 13.11 3.46
CA LEU A 42 -4.68 12.16 4.53
C LEU A 42 -5.57 12.31 5.76
N GLN A 43 -5.89 13.54 6.16
CA GLN A 43 -6.85 13.77 7.26
C GLN A 43 -8.25 13.28 6.90
N GLU A 44 -8.73 13.58 5.69
CA GLU A 44 -10.04 13.14 5.21
C GLU A 44 -10.14 11.61 5.19
N LEU A 45 -9.12 10.92 4.65
CA LEU A 45 -9.03 9.46 4.66
C LEU A 45 -8.94 8.90 6.08
N SER A 46 -8.15 9.53 6.94
CA SER A 46 -8.00 9.08 8.33
C SER A 46 -9.28 9.23 9.14
N MET A 47 -10.05 10.30 8.90
CA MET A 47 -11.37 10.49 9.51
C MET A 47 -12.39 9.50 8.95
N GLN A 48 -12.37 9.25 7.64
CA GLN A 48 -13.29 8.32 6.99
C GLN A 48 -13.07 6.87 7.46
N TRP A 49 -11.81 6.47 7.65
CA TRP A 49 -11.47 5.10 8.07
C TRP A 49 -11.19 4.96 9.56
N ASN A 50 -11.31 6.06 10.32
CA ASN A 50 -10.96 6.13 11.73
C ASN A 50 -9.55 5.56 12.03
N GLN A 51 -8.60 5.79 11.12
CA GLN A 51 -7.27 5.18 11.17
C GLN A 51 -6.22 6.06 10.50
N SER A 52 -5.07 6.23 11.16
CA SER A 52 -3.93 6.93 10.55
C SER A 52 -3.30 6.05 9.48
N ILE A 53 -3.09 6.61 8.29
CA ILE A 53 -2.26 6.00 7.26
C ILE A 53 -0.80 6.25 7.63
N PRO A 54 0.02 5.20 7.82
CA PRO A 54 1.44 5.36 8.10
C PRO A 54 2.17 5.95 6.90
N ASP A 55 3.27 6.62 7.16
CA ASP A 55 4.06 7.23 6.11
C ASP A 55 4.74 6.16 5.26
N GLY A 56 4.77 6.37 3.94
CA GLY A 56 5.32 5.39 3.03
C GLY A 56 4.83 5.52 1.60
N ARG A 57 5.35 4.63 0.76
CA ARG A 57 4.96 4.53 -0.64
C ARG A 57 4.12 3.27 -0.85
N TYR A 58 2.97 3.46 -1.45
CA TYR A 58 1.95 2.45 -1.62
C TYR A 58 1.50 2.39 -3.08
N TRP A 59 0.93 1.25 -3.45
CA TRP A 59 0.12 1.12 -4.65
C TRP A 59 -1.31 0.74 -4.26
N TYR A 60 -2.26 1.16 -5.09
CA TYR A 60 -3.68 0.90 -4.92
C TYR A 60 -4.34 0.59 -6.27
N ASP A 61 -5.01 -0.56 -6.36
CA ASP A 61 -5.86 -0.94 -7.48
C ASP A 61 -7.30 -0.51 -7.20
N ALA A 62 -7.75 0.56 -7.85
CA ALA A 62 -9.11 1.06 -7.71
C ALA A 62 -10.19 0.07 -8.18
N THR A 63 -9.85 -0.91 -9.02
CA THR A 63 -10.83 -1.90 -9.52
C THR A 63 -11.24 -2.88 -8.44
N THR A 64 -10.25 -3.41 -7.72
CA THR A 64 -10.45 -4.46 -6.72
C THR A 64 -10.42 -3.95 -5.29
N GLY A 65 -9.86 -2.76 -5.08
CA GLY A 65 -9.51 -2.26 -3.76
C GLY A 65 -8.21 -2.84 -3.20
N ALA A 66 -7.49 -3.68 -3.96
CA ALA A 66 -6.21 -4.24 -3.51
C ALA A 66 -5.17 -3.14 -3.29
N TRP A 67 -4.34 -3.30 -2.27
CA TRP A 67 -3.23 -2.38 -2.01
C TRP A 67 -2.01 -3.11 -1.46
N GLY A 68 -0.86 -2.45 -1.56
CA GLY A 68 0.40 -2.92 -0.99
C GLY A 68 1.44 -1.81 -0.92
N TYR A 69 2.59 -2.10 -0.32
CA TYR A 69 3.74 -1.20 -0.41
C TYR A 69 4.31 -1.21 -1.82
N GLN A 70 4.85 -0.08 -2.25
CA GLN A 70 5.53 0.00 -3.53
C GLN A 70 6.68 -1.03 -3.59
N GLY A 71 6.72 -1.78 -4.68
CA GLY A 71 7.66 -2.88 -4.89
C GLY A 71 7.34 -4.17 -4.15
N GLN A 72 6.17 -4.28 -3.52
CA GLN A 72 5.72 -5.47 -2.79
C GLN A 72 4.41 -6.02 -3.36
N GLY A 73 4.12 -7.31 -3.10
CA GLY A 73 2.84 -7.94 -3.42
C GLY A 73 1.66 -7.39 -2.61
N THR A 74 0.49 -8.00 -2.78
CA THR A 74 -0.78 -7.55 -2.22
C THR A 74 -0.77 -7.61 -0.69
N ALA A 75 -0.68 -6.46 -0.01
CA ALA A 75 -0.71 -6.43 1.45
C ALA A 75 -2.13 -6.62 2.01
N GLY A 76 -3.14 -6.13 1.29
CA GLY A 76 -4.53 -6.19 1.71
C GLY A 76 -5.49 -5.64 0.67
N PHE A 77 -6.73 -5.44 1.11
CA PHE A 77 -7.79 -4.81 0.33
C PHE A 77 -8.34 -3.64 1.15
N VAL A 78 -8.99 -2.69 0.50
CA VAL A 78 -9.87 -1.66 1.08
C VAL A 78 -11.06 -1.51 0.14
N ALA A 79 -11.94 -0.53 0.37
CA ALA A 79 -13.05 -0.28 -0.55
C ALA A 79 -12.53 -0.08 -1.99
N PRO A 80 -13.15 -0.70 -3.01
CA PRO A 80 -12.86 -0.42 -4.41
C PRO A 80 -13.43 0.94 -4.82
N GLY A 81 -12.95 1.48 -5.94
CA GLY A 81 -13.45 2.73 -6.53
C GLY A 81 -12.98 4.00 -5.83
N LEU A 82 -12.05 3.92 -4.88
CA LEU A 82 -11.51 5.10 -4.23
C LEU A 82 -10.63 5.87 -5.21
N THR A 83 -10.78 7.20 -5.23
CA THR A 83 -9.91 8.06 -6.03
C THR A 83 -8.66 8.38 -5.21
N LEU A 84 -7.70 7.44 -5.20
CA LEU A 84 -6.45 7.57 -4.45
C LEU A 84 -5.26 7.65 -5.39
N GLY A 85 -4.52 8.75 -5.30
CA GLY A 85 -3.27 8.94 -6.03
C GLY A 85 -3.42 8.93 -7.56
N GLY A 86 -2.38 8.43 -8.24
CA GLY A 86 -2.31 8.33 -9.70
C GLY A 86 -2.84 7.01 -10.28
N PRO A 87 -2.71 6.80 -11.60
CA PRO A 87 -3.00 5.51 -12.23
C PRO A 87 -2.06 4.42 -11.68
N LEU A 88 -2.58 3.21 -11.51
CA LEU A 88 -1.79 2.06 -11.06
C LEU A 88 -0.70 1.72 -12.08
N SER A 89 0.56 1.76 -11.65
CA SER A 89 1.69 1.40 -12.51
C SER A 89 1.83 -0.12 -12.68
N ALA A 90 2.35 -0.53 -13.84
CA ALA A 90 2.62 -1.92 -14.13
C ALA A 90 3.71 -2.52 -13.22
N ASP A 91 4.69 -1.72 -12.83
CA ASP A 91 5.82 -2.10 -11.96
C ASP A 91 5.56 -1.84 -10.47
N ALA A 92 4.32 -1.47 -10.10
CA ALA A 92 3.95 -1.07 -8.74
C ALA A 92 4.34 -2.09 -7.65
N SER A 93 4.38 -3.38 -7.97
CA SER A 93 4.79 -4.48 -7.07
C SER A 93 6.15 -5.09 -7.40
N ASN A 94 6.93 -4.48 -8.29
CA ASN A 94 8.24 -4.98 -8.74
C ASN A 94 8.21 -6.47 -9.17
N GLY A 95 7.12 -6.87 -9.84
CA GLY A 95 6.92 -8.23 -10.30
C GLY A 95 7.74 -8.57 -11.53
N HIS A 96 8.09 -9.84 -11.70
CA HIS A 96 8.77 -10.36 -12.90
C HIS A 96 8.12 -11.66 -13.43
N THR A 97 6.86 -11.89 -13.06
CA THR A 97 6.15 -13.16 -13.28
C THR A 97 5.59 -13.31 -14.69
N GLY A 98 5.52 -12.21 -15.45
CA GLY A 98 4.77 -12.14 -16.72
C GLY A 98 3.25 -12.24 -16.57
N VAL A 99 2.74 -12.22 -15.33
CA VAL A 99 1.30 -12.26 -15.00
C VAL A 99 0.86 -10.87 -14.60
N PHE A 100 -0.18 -10.35 -15.24
CA PHE A 100 -0.73 -9.03 -14.96
C PHE A 100 -2.17 -9.13 -14.50
N ILE A 101 -2.53 -8.40 -13.45
CA ILE A 101 -3.92 -8.17 -13.03
C ILE A 101 -4.17 -6.67 -13.03
N ASN A 102 -5.22 -6.23 -13.74
CA ASN A 102 -5.66 -4.83 -13.79
C ASN A 102 -4.52 -3.85 -14.11
N GLY A 103 -3.61 -4.25 -15.00
CA GLY A 103 -2.46 -3.46 -15.39
C GLY A 103 -1.19 -3.64 -14.55
N ARG A 104 -1.28 -4.14 -13.31
CA ARG A 104 -0.12 -4.40 -12.43
C ARG A 104 0.49 -5.77 -12.70
N GLN A 105 1.82 -5.83 -12.82
CA GLN A 105 2.55 -7.09 -12.90
C GLN A 105 2.70 -7.71 -11.51
N LEU A 106 2.12 -8.89 -11.32
CA LEU A 106 2.12 -9.57 -10.03
C LEU A 106 3.52 -9.91 -9.56
N ALA A 107 3.76 -9.73 -8.25
CA ALA A 107 4.93 -10.28 -7.58
C ALA A 107 4.81 -11.80 -7.47
N ASP A 108 5.95 -12.50 -7.30
CA ASP A 108 5.96 -13.96 -7.10
C ASP A 108 5.04 -14.40 -5.95
N SER A 109 4.98 -13.57 -4.92
CA SER A 109 4.22 -13.78 -3.70
C SER A 109 2.70 -13.81 -3.96
N ASP A 110 2.21 -12.97 -4.87
CA ASP A 110 0.81 -12.99 -5.34
C ASP A 110 0.54 -14.25 -6.18
N VAL A 111 1.46 -14.64 -7.05
CA VAL A 111 1.33 -15.84 -7.90
C VAL A 111 1.29 -17.11 -7.06
N ILE A 112 2.15 -17.22 -6.05
CA ILE A 112 2.13 -18.35 -5.09
C ILE A 112 0.78 -18.42 -4.38
N ALA A 113 0.24 -17.28 -3.92
CA ALA A 113 -1.08 -17.25 -3.27
C ALA A 113 -2.19 -17.75 -4.20
N LEU A 114 -2.21 -17.32 -5.47
CA LEU A 114 -3.18 -17.80 -6.46
C LEU A 114 -3.05 -19.31 -6.71
N MET A 115 -1.82 -19.83 -6.82
CA MET A 115 -1.59 -21.28 -6.96
C MET A 115 -2.10 -22.08 -5.76
N GLN A 116 -1.93 -21.55 -4.54
CA GLN A 116 -2.45 -22.17 -3.33
C GLN A 116 -3.99 -22.18 -3.27
N MET A 117 -4.66 -21.27 -3.98
CA MET A 117 -6.11 -21.27 -4.16
C MET A 117 -6.59 -22.27 -5.24
N GLY A 118 -5.67 -23.04 -5.83
CA GLY A 118 -5.99 -23.97 -6.92
C GLY A 118 -6.20 -23.28 -8.27
N ILE A 119 -5.79 -22.02 -8.41
CA ILE A 119 -5.91 -21.27 -9.66
C ILE A 119 -4.68 -21.58 -10.52
N PRO A 120 -4.85 -22.14 -11.73
CA PRO A 120 -3.73 -22.32 -12.64
C PRO A 120 -3.26 -20.95 -13.13
N VAL A 121 -2.12 -20.49 -12.61
CA VAL A 121 -1.55 -19.20 -13.00
C VAL A 121 -0.82 -19.33 -14.33
N GLN A 122 -1.32 -18.65 -15.36
CA GLN A 122 -0.70 -18.57 -16.67
C GLN A 122 -0.22 -17.13 -16.93
N GLN A 123 0.96 -17.01 -17.55
CA GLN A 123 1.46 -15.73 -18.02
C GLN A 123 0.45 -15.08 -18.98
N GLY A 124 0.34 -13.76 -18.92
CA GLY A 124 -0.66 -13.01 -19.67
C GLY A 124 -1.30 -11.91 -18.84
N ARG A 125 -2.32 -11.29 -19.43
CA ARG A 125 -3.02 -10.15 -18.84
C ARG A 125 -4.45 -10.52 -18.49
N TRP A 126 -4.79 -10.27 -17.24
CA TRP A 126 -6.04 -10.65 -16.62
C TRP A 126 -6.72 -9.42 -16.02
N TRP A 127 -8.03 -9.45 -15.95
CA TRP A 127 -8.82 -8.49 -15.20
C TRP A 127 -9.48 -9.18 -14.01
N VAL A 128 -9.66 -8.41 -12.94
CA VAL A 128 -10.41 -8.81 -11.74
C VAL A 128 -11.29 -7.64 -11.32
N ASP A 129 -12.57 -7.89 -11.09
CA ASP A 129 -13.49 -6.87 -10.55
C ASP A 129 -13.58 -6.88 -9.02
N ALA A 130 -14.28 -5.88 -8.47
CA ALA A 130 -14.56 -5.74 -7.04
C ALA A 130 -15.28 -6.94 -6.40
N PHE A 131 -16.01 -7.74 -7.20
CA PHE A 131 -16.73 -8.93 -6.73
C PHE A 131 -15.85 -10.19 -6.78
N GLY A 132 -14.61 -10.05 -7.25
CA GLY A 132 -13.66 -11.13 -7.43
C GLY A 132 -13.86 -11.92 -8.71
N ASN A 133 -14.76 -11.50 -9.62
CA ASN A 133 -14.85 -12.14 -10.92
C ASN A 133 -13.59 -11.81 -11.72
N ALA A 134 -13.06 -12.80 -12.41
CA ALA A 134 -11.79 -12.71 -13.09
C ALA A 134 -11.83 -13.39 -14.46
N GLY A 135 -11.08 -12.85 -15.40
CA GLY A 135 -10.97 -13.37 -16.77
C GLY A 135 -9.76 -12.79 -17.50
N ALA A 136 -9.50 -13.28 -18.71
CA ALA A 136 -8.47 -12.68 -19.58
C ALA A 136 -8.93 -11.26 -20.01
N GLU A 137 -8.00 -10.30 -20.10
CA GLU A 137 -8.32 -8.93 -20.55
C GLU A 137 -9.11 -8.95 -21.88
N GLY A 138 -10.25 -8.24 -21.91
CA GLY A 138 -11.16 -8.20 -23.06
C GLY A 138 -12.13 -9.39 -23.20
N GLY A 139 -12.03 -10.40 -22.34
CA GLY A 139 -12.91 -11.57 -22.31
C GLY A 139 -14.00 -11.51 -21.21
N PRO A 140 -14.98 -12.41 -21.25
CA PRO A 140 -15.99 -12.54 -20.20
C PRO A 140 -15.38 -13.09 -18.89
N PRO A 141 -16.09 -12.99 -17.75
CA PRO A 141 -15.65 -13.60 -16.51
C PRO A 141 -15.54 -15.13 -16.65
N LEU A 142 -14.43 -15.70 -16.20
CA LEU A 142 -14.12 -17.13 -16.28
C LEU A 142 -14.27 -17.85 -14.93
N PHE A 143 -13.89 -17.17 -13.85
CA PHE A 143 -13.95 -17.70 -12.48
C PHE A 143 -14.13 -16.57 -11.47
N ASN A 144 -14.38 -16.93 -10.22
CA ASN A 144 -14.45 -15.98 -9.11
C ASN A 144 -13.39 -16.31 -8.05
N LEU A 145 -12.45 -15.38 -7.84
CA LEU A 145 -11.33 -15.52 -6.91
C LEU A 145 -11.77 -15.74 -5.46
N ARG A 146 -12.86 -15.10 -5.02
CA ARG A 146 -13.36 -15.24 -3.65
C ARG A 146 -13.90 -16.66 -3.41
N VAL A 147 -14.62 -17.20 -4.39
CA VAL A 147 -15.12 -18.59 -4.34
C VAL A 147 -13.96 -19.58 -4.33
N MET A 148 -12.95 -19.38 -5.18
CA MET A 148 -11.76 -20.26 -5.24
C MET A 148 -10.99 -20.23 -3.92
N ALA A 149 -10.78 -19.04 -3.34
CA ALA A 149 -10.16 -18.90 -2.03
C ALA A 149 -10.95 -19.63 -0.93
N GLN A 150 -12.28 -19.48 -0.90
CA GLN A 150 -13.13 -20.16 0.06
C GLN A 150 -13.10 -21.69 -0.09
N GLN A 151 -13.04 -22.20 -1.32
CA GLN A 151 -12.92 -23.64 -1.57
C GLN A 151 -11.57 -24.18 -1.11
N ALA A 152 -10.48 -23.46 -1.39
CA ALA A 152 -9.13 -23.86 -0.97
C ALA A 152 -8.98 -23.94 0.56
N LEU A 153 -9.67 -23.07 1.30
CA LEU A 153 -9.76 -23.14 2.76
C LEU A 153 -10.40 -24.46 3.23
N ARG A 154 -11.51 -24.86 2.62
CA ARG A 154 -12.26 -26.08 2.99
C ARG A 154 -11.47 -27.35 2.72
N THR A 155 -10.71 -27.39 1.62
CA THR A 155 -9.92 -28.56 1.24
C THR A 155 -8.68 -28.77 2.13
N ARG A 156 -8.16 -27.71 2.77
CA ARG A 156 -6.97 -27.78 3.62
C ARG A 156 -7.18 -28.42 5.01
N GLY A 157 -8.40 -28.81 5.37
CA GLY A 157 -8.66 -29.64 6.55
C GLY A 157 -8.22 -29.01 7.88
N GLY A 158 -8.90 -27.92 8.29
CA GLY A 158 -8.78 -27.39 9.66
C GLY A 158 -7.81 -26.22 9.84
N GLY A 159 -7.87 -25.23 8.95
CA GLY A 159 -7.30 -23.90 9.20
C GLY A 159 -8.30 -22.84 8.75
N ASP A 160 -8.68 -21.95 9.65
CA ASP A 160 -9.70 -20.91 9.40
C ASP A 160 -9.19 -19.77 8.49
N SER A 161 -8.00 -19.90 7.88
CA SER A 161 -7.41 -18.81 7.08
C SER A 161 -6.38 -19.24 6.01
N ILE A 162 -6.37 -18.53 4.87
CA ILE A 162 -5.27 -18.51 3.90
C ILE A 162 -4.36 -17.38 4.36
N TYR A 163 -3.25 -17.76 4.98
CA TYR A 163 -2.26 -16.84 5.51
C TYR A 163 -1.34 -16.39 4.38
N ASN A 164 -1.24 -15.07 4.18
CA ASN A 164 -0.07 -14.50 3.52
C ASN A 164 0.56 -13.47 4.46
N THR A 165 1.74 -13.77 4.98
CA THR A 165 2.55 -12.81 5.74
C THR A 165 3.69 -12.32 4.85
N TRP A 166 3.69 -11.02 4.55
CA TRP A 166 4.74 -10.31 3.84
C TRP A 166 5.62 -9.59 4.86
N GLY A 167 6.93 -9.50 4.59
CA GLY A 167 7.88 -8.89 5.51
C GLY A 167 8.21 -9.76 6.73
N SER A 168 9.03 -9.24 7.63
CA SER A 168 9.51 -9.96 8.83
C SER A 168 9.89 -8.96 9.91
N GLY A 169 9.82 -9.38 11.17
CA GLY A 169 10.13 -8.52 12.32
C GLY A 169 9.16 -7.35 12.47
N ASP A 170 9.71 -6.14 12.46
CA ASP A 170 8.99 -4.89 12.74
C ASP A 170 8.24 -4.32 11.53
N ASN A 171 8.46 -4.87 10.34
CA ASN A 171 7.77 -4.50 9.11
C ASN A 171 7.20 -5.76 8.48
N LYS A 172 5.95 -6.10 8.86
CA LYS A 172 5.24 -7.27 8.34
C LYS A 172 3.77 -6.96 8.09
N SER A 173 3.16 -7.60 7.12
CA SER A 173 1.73 -7.49 6.83
C SER A 173 1.17 -8.88 6.64
N SER A 174 0.13 -9.24 7.37
CA SER A 174 -0.55 -10.53 7.28
C SER A 174 -1.95 -10.31 6.76
N THR A 175 -2.33 -10.99 5.68
CA THR A 175 -3.73 -11.04 5.22
C THR A 175 -4.32 -12.39 5.59
N TRP A 176 -5.57 -12.36 6.02
CA TRP A 176 -6.37 -13.46 6.52
C TRP A 176 -7.67 -13.50 5.73
N ILE A 177 -8.04 -14.67 5.23
CA ILE A 177 -9.37 -14.88 4.63
C ILE A 177 -10.13 -15.82 5.55
N GLY A 178 -11.14 -15.30 6.26
CA GLY A 178 -12.02 -16.09 7.13
C GLY A 178 -12.85 -17.10 6.33
N SER A 179 -13.35 -18.13 7.01
CA SER A 179 -14.16 -19.19 6.41
C SER A 179 -15.53 -18.70 5.88
N ASP A 180 -16.00 -17.57 6.41
CA ASP A 180 -17.14 -16.76 5.97
C ASP A 180 -16.83 -15.87 4.75
N GLY A 181 -15.57 -15.83 4.30
CA GLY A 181 -15.11 -14.95 3.24
C GLY A 181 -14.81 -13.52 3.68
N SER A 182 -14.79 -13.27 5.01
CA SER A 182 -14.25 -12.03 5.58
C SER A 182 -12.74 -11.94 5.28
N LEU A 183 -12.26 -10.73 5.05
CA LEU A 183 -10.86 -10.44 4.81
C LEU A 183 -10.35 -9.65 6.02
N SER A 184 -9.51 -10.26 6.84
CA SER A 184 -8.84 -9.56 7.93
C SER A 184 -7.38 -9.32 7.57
N GLN A 185 -6.76 -8.30 8.12
CA GLN A 185 -5.37 -7.94 7.87
C GLN A 185 -4.73 -7.47 9.18
N SER A 186 -3.45 -7.73 9.34
CA SER A 186 -2.63 -7.20 10.43
C SER A 186 -1.29 -6.73 9.87
N THR A 187 -1.04 -5.42 9.91
CA THR A 187 0.18 -4.79 9.39
C THR A 187 0.99 -4.19 10.52
N THR A 188 2.17 -4.72 10.81
CA THR A 188 3.20 -4.12 11.67
C THR A 188 4.15 -3.25 10.85
N ILE A 189 4.38 -2.00 11.29
CA ILE A 189 5.34 -1.06 10.73
C ILE A 189 6.15 -0.44 11.85
N ASN A 190 7.48 -0.52 11.78
CA ASN A 190 8.39 -0.06 12.83
C ASN A 190 7.94 -0.49 14.25
N GLY A 191 7.43 -1.72 14.35
CA GLY A 191 6.95 -2.32 15.60
C GLY A 191 5.51 -1.96 16.00
N LYS A 192 4.80 -1.10 15.25
CA LYS A 192 3.39 -0.76 15.48
C LYS A 192 2.46 -1.57 14.58
N THR A 193 1.54 -2.33 15.17
CA THR A 193 0.57 -3.17 14.44
C THR A 193 -0.76 -2.45 14.22
N TYR A 194 -1.29 -2.59 13.01
CA TYR A 194 -2.54 -2.03 12.50
C TYR A 194 -3.39 -3.17 11.97
N ASP A 195 -4.52 -3.45 12.61
CA ASP A 195 -5.44 -4.50 12.18
C ASP A 195 -6.59 -3.90 11.36
N TYR A 196 -6.90 -4.51 10.22
CA TYR A 196 -8.02 -4.14 9.35
C TYR A 196 -8.97 -5.33 9.22
N TYR A 197 -10.27 -5.08 9.24
CA TYR A 197 -11.29 -6.09 9.04
C TYR A 197 -12.22 -5.62 7.92
N ILE A 198 -12.44 -6.47 6.91
CA ILE A 198 -13.31 -6.19 5.77
C ILE A 198 -14.27 -7.37 5.64
N GLY A 199 -15.54 -7.08 5.91
CA GLY A 199 -16.61 -8.08 5.91
C GLY A 199 -17.45 -7.91 7.15
N ASP A 200 -18.70 -7.53 6.93
CA ASP A 200 -19.81 -7.80 7.84
C ASP A 200 -20.45 -9.13 7.44
#